data_AF-A0A817LEB9-F1
#
_entry.id   AF-A0A817LEB9-F1
#
_cell.length_a   1.000
_cell.length_b   1.000
_cell.length_c   1.000
_cell.angle_alpha   90.00
_cell.angle_beta   90.00
_cell.angle_gamma   90.00
#
_symmetry.space_group_name_H-M   'P 1'
#
loop_
_entity.id
_entity.type
_entity.pdbx_description
1 polymer ?
#
loop_
_entity_poly.entity_id
_entity_poly.type
_entity_poly.pdbx_seq_one_letter_code
_entity_poly.pdbx_strand_id
1 'polypeptide(L)'
;MDDHGAMVIALITISVILLGIILVFFICWYVRKRRRYVHLQNSSPSDDTPLLYRLVQPRIEHAQAQENAALLTCHFYIRTTGEYAFHSHLSQLGSDPEKNWFLITPISKTSTISLNTASHLLTIQPKSDRLKHLNDEESIGTYFRTLHNLFSRLYHPYIEPIIKIDILYTQKLVVTVKQYQRLGSLKDLLYGVVPTANFHGKYSYRSSGLSLERVRLYSRQLLEGLLFLQSKSIPPIVDLHSGNIVVSGSCIQIGSYEYQFIEQRSRIYSLVKRATSSLILPDGMTRAQACEVFCFGGLVFEMLTGYELGEQLRGLTPKHWHDCGKDPDARQMLTRLFDIAQPVLTLTEIRQLPYFSNQKSILKELQNFTPIPGEYSNDVKNLLEQWTNTMRKKRNSTMKTSTTEKRKNSTVPKQMETSIINLSYTPTISPSSTAINSKLSGPPSSPPPPASQAIPPPPPPPPPPSPPSSDGSGDRSVLLENIRLGTALKKTVTNDRSAPKI
;
A
#
# COMPACT_ATOMS: atom_id res chain seq x y z
N MET A 1 9.84 31.42 63.63
CA MET A 1 9.16 31.43 62.32
C MET A 1 9.69 30.23 61.59
N ASP A 2 8.84 29.23 61.41
CA ASP A 2 9.25 27.89 61.04
C ASP A 2 9.75 27.84 59.59
N ASP A 3 10.88 27.19 59.36
CA ASP A 3 11.55 27.07 58.04
C ASP A 3 10.61 26.55 56.94
N HIS A 4 9.57 25.83 57.32
CA HIS A 4 8.55 25.34 56.42
C HIS A 4 7.68 26.46 55.81
N GLY A 5 7.38 27.51 56.57
CA GLY A 5 6.63 28.67 56.09
C GLY A 5 7.42 29.49 55.08
N ALA A 6 8.72 29.66 55.31
CA ALA A 6 9.62 30.35 54.38
C ALA A 6 9.74 29.61 53.03
N MET A 7 9.84 28.28 53.07
CA MET A 7 9.87 27.42 51.88
C MET A 7 8.58 27.50 51.04
N VAL A 8 7.41 27.48 51.69
CA VAL A 8 6.13 27.59 50.98
C VAL A 8 5.97 28.97 50.33
N ILE A 9 6.36 30.05 51.02
CA ILE A 9 6.35 31.40 50.46
C ILE A 9 7.30 31.52 49.26
N ALA A 10 8.47 30.89 49.31
CA ALA A 10 9.42 30.86 48.19
C ALA A 10 8.87 30.11 46.96
N LEU A 11 8.18 28.98 47.15
CA LEU A 11 7.58 28.22 46.04
C LEU A 11 6.40 28.97 45.39
N ILE A 12 5.61 29.68 46.19
CA ILE A 12 4.50 30.51 45.70
C ILE A 12 5.07 31.68 44.89
N THR A 13 6.10 32.37 45.38
CA THR A 13 6.71 33.50 44.66
C THR A 13 7.33 33.06 43.33
N ILE A 14 8.05 31.93 43.28
CA ILE A 14 8.58 31.36 42.04
C ILE A 14 7.45 31.03 41.05
N SER A 15 6.37 30.42 41.52
CA SER A 15 5.23 30.04 40.68
C SER A 15 4.52 31.26 40.08
N VAL A 16 4.37 32.34 40.87
CA VAL A 16 3.79 33.61 40.40
C VAL A 16 4.70 34.28 39.36
N ILE A 17 6.02 34.25 39.55
CA ILE A 17 6.99 34.78 38.57
C ILE A 17 6.92 33.98 37.27
N LEU A 18 6.86 32.64 37.34
CA LEU A 18 6.77 31.77 36.16
C LEU A 18 5.49 32.03 35.36
N LEU A 19 4.35 32.18 36.05
CA LEU A 19 3.06 32.56 35.43
C LEU A 19 3.14 33.94 34.77
N GLY A 20 3.80 34.90 35.39
CA GLY A 20 4.06 36.22 34.80
C GLY A 20 4.85 36.14 33.50
N ILE A 21 5.92 35.33 33.46
CA ILE A 21 6.74 35.13 32.26
C ILE A 21 5.93 34.47 31.14
N ILE A 22 5.12 33.45 31.46
CA ILE A 22 4.25 32.77 30.49
C ILE A 22 3.23 33.74 29.91
N LEU A 23 2.62 34.59 30.75
CA LEU A 23 1.65 35.60 30.31
C LEU A 23 2.30 36.62 29.37
N VAL A 24 3.49 37.12 29.71
CA VAL A 24 4.25 38.04 28.84
C VAL A 24 4.60 37.38 27.51
N PHE A 25 5.04 36.12 27.51
CA PHE A 25 5.30 35.37 26.28
C PHE A 25 4.04 35.23 25.42
N PHE A 26 2.90 34.93 26.03
CA PHE A 26 1.63 34.79 25.33
C PHE A 26 1.15 36.13 24.74
N ILE A 27 1.30 37.23 25.49
CA ILE A 27 1.01 38.59 25.01
C ILE A 27 1.94 38.95 23.85
N CYS A 28 3.25 38.73 23.98
CA CYS A 28 4.22 38.99 22.90
C CYS A 28 3.91 38.15 21.65
N TRP A 29 3.59 36.86 21.83
CA TRP A 29 3.17 35.98 20.73
C TRP A 29 1.89 36.48 20.08
N TYR A 30 0.87 36.85 20.86
CA TYR A 30 -0.40 37.35 20.37
C TYR A 30 -0.24 38.68 19.62
N VAL A 31 0.53 39.63 20.16
CA VAL A 31 0.85 40.90 19.50
C VAL A 31 1.64 40.67 18.22
N ARG A 32 2.62 39.76 18.21
CA ARG A 32 3.40 39.43 17.01
C ARG A 32 2.54 38.75 15.95
N LYS A 33 1.62 37.86 16.35
CA LYS A 33 0.64 37.21 15.47
C LYS A 33 -0.35 38.22 14.90
N ARG A 34 -0.86 39.14 15.73
CA ARG A 34 -1.78 40.21 15.31
C ARG A 34 -1.09 41.21 14.39
N ARG A 35 0.16 41.61 14.65
CA ARG A 35 0.95 42.45 13.74
C ARG A 35 1.18 41.77 12.40
N ARG A 36 1.47 40.45 12.36
CA ARG A 36 1.54 39.70 11.10
C ARG A 36 0.19 39.69 10.36
N TYR A 37 -0.91 39.49 11.09
CA TYR A 37 -2.25 39.46 10.50
C TYR A 37 -2.66 40.83 9.93
N VAL A 38 -2.39 41.91 10.66
CA VAL A 38 -2.63 43.29 10.21
C VAL A 38 -1.68 43.68 9.07
N HIS A 39 -0.43 43.21 9.07
CA HIS A 39 0.47 43.40 7.94
C HIS A 39 -0.04 42.65 6.70
N LEU A 40 -0.60 41.45 6.84
CA LEU A 40 -1.22 40.71 5.73
C LEU A 40 -2.49 41.40 5.21
N GLN A 41 -3.22 42.11 6.07
CA GLN A 41 -4.50 42.75 5.75
C GLN A 41 -4.34 44.19 5.21
N ASN A 42 -3.28 44.90 5.60
CA ASN A 42 -2.93 46.24 5.13
C ASN A 42 -1.97 46.24 3.93
N SER A 43 -1.51 45.07 3.49
CA SER A 43 -0.95 44.91 2.15
C SER A 43 -2.09 45.09 1.14
N SER A 44 -2.37 46.34 0.75
CA SER A 44 -3.12 46.64 -0.47
C SER A 44 -2.45 45.91 -1.64
N PRO A 45 -3.19 45.32 -2.60
CA PRO A 45 -2.61 44.61 -3.72
C PRO A 45 -1.88 45.62 -4.63
N SER A 46 -0.61 45.86 -4.34
CA SER A 46 0.31 46.42 -5.32
C SER A 46 0.38 45.46 -6.51
N ASP A 47 0.46 46.02 -7.71
CA ASP A 47 0.47 45.40 -9.05
C ASP A 47 1.43 44.20 -9.25
N ASP A 48 2.24 43.89 -8.26
CA ASP A 48 2.96 42.63 -8.14
C ASP A 48 2.02 41.54 -7.60
N THR A 49 1.09 41.07 -8.43
CA THR A 49 0.62 39.68 -8.29
C THR A 49 1.87 38.83 -8.54
N PRO A 50 2.58 38.38 -7.48
CA PRO A 50 4.03 38.24 -7.54
C PRO A 50 4.33 37.01 -8.38
N LEU A 51 5.39 37.03 -9.20
CA LEU A 51 5.80 35.98 -10.15
C LEU A 51 5.52 34.52 -9.71
N LEU A 52 5.63 34.22 -8.41
CA LEU A 52 5.19 32.95 -7.82
C LEU A 52 3.76 32.55 -8.19
N TYR A 53 2.77 33.43 -8.10
CA TYR A 53 1.39 33.11 -8.49
C TYR A 53 1.32 32.75 -9.97
N ARG A 54 1.94 33.53 -10.87
CA ARG A 54 1.98 33.22 -12.32
C ARG A 54 2.75 31.93 -12.65
N LEU A 55 3.75 31.56 -11.87
CA LEU A 55 4.51 30.31 -12.03
C LEU A 55 3.80 29.08 -11.45
N VAL A 56 2.98 29.29 -10.41
CA VAL A 56 2.27 28.22 -9.70
C VAL A 56 0.88 27.98 -10.31
N GLN A 57 0.21 29.02 -10.81
CA GLN A 57 -1.14 28.94 -11.36
C GLN A 57 -1.29 27.88 -12.47
N PRO A 58 -0.41 27.81 -13.48
CA PRO A 58 -0.53 26.77 -14.52
C PRO A 58 -0.40 25.35 -13.96
N ARG A 59 0.39 25.17 -12.89
CA ARG A 59 0.55 23.87 -12.23
C ARG A 59 -0.70 23.49 -11.44
N ILE A 60 -1.32 24.46 -10.76
CA ILE A 60 -2.59 24.26 -10.07
C ILE A 60 -3.68 23.90 -11.07
N GLU A 61 -3.81 24.66 -12.16
CA GLU A 61 -4.80 24.43 -13.21
C GLU A 61 -4.61 23.07 -13.88
N HIS A 62 -3.36 22.70 -14.20
CA HIS A 62 -3.06 21.38 -14.75
C HIS A 62 -3.41 20.25 -13.77
N ALA A 63 -3.08 20.40 -12.49
CA ALA A 63 -3.44 19.41 -11.46
C ALA A 63 -4.96 19.28 -11.32
N GLN A 64 -5.70 20.39 -11.29
CA GLN A 64 -7.16 20.39 -11.25
C GLN A 64 -7.77 19.77 -12.51
N ALA A 65 -7.22 20.06 -13.69
CA ALA A 65 -7.68 19.47 -14.94
C ALA A 65 -7.48 17.95 -14.95
N GLN A 66 -6.33 17.47 -14.47
CA GLN A 66 -6.05 16.04 -14.33
C GLN A 66 -7.01 15.37 -13.34
N GLU A 67 -7.27 16.02 -12.20
CA GLU A 67 -8.21 15.55 -11.19
C GLU A 67 -9.64 15.43 -11.76
N ASN A 68 -10.09 16.48 -12.46
CA ASN A 68 -11.40 16.51 -13.11
C ASN A 68 -11.51 15.43 -14.21
N ALA A 69 -10.46 15.21 -14.99
CA ALA A 69 -10.43 14.16 -16.01
C ALA A 69 -10.53 12.76 -15.38
N ALA A 70 -9.84 12.52 -14.27
CA ALA A 70 -9.93 11.26 -13.53
C ALA A 70 -11.34 11.06 -12.94
N LEU A 71 -11.96 12.10 -12.40
CA LEU A 71 -13.33 12.05 -11.87
C LEU A 71 -14.36 11.73 -12.97
N LEU A 72 -14.27 12.39 -14.12
CA LEU A 72 -15.14 12.10 -15.28
C LEU A 72 -14.96 10.66 -15.76
N THR A 73 -13.71 10.18 -15.81
CA THR A 73 -13.39 8.79 -16.17
C THR A 73 -14.00 7.81 -15.18
N CYS A 74 -13.93 8.10 -13.88
CA CYS A 74 -14.55 7.30 -12.83
C CYS A 74 -16.07 7.20 -13.02
N HIS A 75 -16.75 8.33 -13.25
CA HIS A 75 -18.19 8.34 -13.54
C HIS A 75 -18.54 7.57 -14.81
N PHE A 76 -17.76 7.71 -15.87
CA PHE A 76 -17.94 6.95 -17.10
C PHE A 76 -17.83 5.44 -16.84
N TYR A 77 -16.76 5.00 -16.16
CA TYR A 77 -16.55 3.59 -15.85
C TYR A 77 -17.68 3.01 -14.99
N ILE A 78 -18.09 3.73 -13.94
CA ILE A 78 -19.17 3.32 -13.05
C ILE A 78 -20.50 3.20 -13.82
N ARG A 79 -20.82 4.17 -14.68
CA ARG A 79 -22.04 4.15 -15.49
C ARG A 79 -22.05 3.00 -16.50
N THR A 80 -20.92 2.74 -17.13
CA THR A 80 -20.77 1.67 -18.13
C THR A 80 -20.90 0.29 -17.51
N THR A 81 -20.33 0.08 -16.31
CA THR A 81 -20.44 -1.19 -15.60
C THR A 81 -21.79 -1.39 -14.94
N GLY A 82 -22.42 -0.33 -14.41
CA GLY A 82 -23.70 -0.40 -13.69
C GLY A 82 -23.63 -1.14 -12.35
N GLU A 83 -22.43 -1.55 -11.92
CA GLU A 83 -22.19 -2.37 -10.72
C GLU A 83 -21.97 -1.54 -9.46
N TYR A 84 -21.69 -0.24 -9.59
CA TYR A 84 -21.24 0.61 -8.50
C TYR A 84 -21.97 1.94 -8.47
N ALA A 85 -22.04 2.53 -7.29
CA ALA A 85 -22.43 3.91 -7.05
C ALA A 85 -21.20 4.70 -6.58
N PHE A 86 -21.05 5.91 -7.11
CA PHE A 86 -20.00 6.83 -6.68
C PHE A 86 -20.27 7.32 -5.25
N HIS A 87 -19.24 7.39 -4.42
CA HIS A 87 -19.35 7.99 -3.09
C HIS A 87 -18.51 9.27 -2.99
N SER A 88 -17.19 9.19 -3.16
CA SER A 88 -16.32 10.35 -3.09
C SER A 88 -14.99 10.17 -3.83
N HIS A 89 -14.39 11.29 -4.23
CA HIS A 89 -12.98 11.33 -4.60
C HIS A 89 -12.12 11.45 -3.33
N LEU A 90 -11.06 10.64 -3.23
CA LEU A 90 -10.15 10.64 -2.10
C LEU A 90 -8.91 11.46 -2.43
N SER A 91 -8.22 11.93 -1.39
CA SER A 91 -6.93 12.59 -1.57
C SER A 91 -5.88 11.63 -2.14
N GLN A 92 -4.73 12.18 -2.53
CA GLN A 92 -3.56 11.43 -2.96
C GLN A 92 -3.10 10.44 -1.87
N LEU A 93 -3.55 9.18 -1.89
CA LEU A 93 -3.26 8.22 -0.82
C LEU A 93 -1.85 7.62 -0.91
N GLY A 94 -1.32 7.51 -2.14
CA GLY A 94 -0.02 6.92 -2.45
C GLY A 94 0.97 7.90 -3.09
N SER A 95 2.19 7.45 -3.34
CA SER A 95 3.27 8.28 -3.90
C SER A 95 3.19 8.53 -5.40
N ASP A 96 2.32 7.82 -6.12
CA ASP A 96 2.19 7.92 -7.58
C ASP A 96 1.22 9.06 -7.94
N PRO A 97 1.71 10.22 -8.42
CA PRO A 97 0.88 11.39 -8.67
C PRO A 97 -0.12 11.21 -9.82
N GLU A 98 0.03 10.17 -10.66
CA GLU A 98 -0.88 9.90 -11.76
C GLU A 98 -1.99 8.90 -11.37
N LYS A 99 -1.88 8.30 -10.19
CA LYS A 99 -2.89 7.41 -9.64
C LYS A 99 -3.93 8.24 -8.87
N ASN A 100 -5.20 7.94 -9.10
CA ASN A 100 -6.34 8.57 -8.45
C ASN A 100 -7.13 7.52 -7.65
N TRP A 101 -7.75 7.90 -6.55
CA TRP A 101 -8.45 7.00 -5.63
C TRP A 101 -9.88 7.47 -5.39
N PHE A 102 -10.84 6.57 -5.55
CA PHE A 102 -12.26 6.85 -5.39
C PHE A 102 -12.87 5.85 -4.42
N LEU A 103 -13.74 6.33 -3.55
CA LEU A 103 -14.60 5.48 -2.75
C LEU A 103 -15.88 5.24 -3.54
N ILE A 104 -16.24 3.98 -3.71
CA ILE A 104 -17.44 3.54 -4.42
C ILE A 104 -18.19 2.49 -3.59
N THR A 105 -19.47 2.28 -3.87
CA THR A 105 -20.29 1.28 -3.18
C THR A 105 -20.92 0.34 -4.20
N PRO A 106 -20.82 -0.99 -4.06
CA PRO A 106 -21.48 -1.89 -4.99
C PRO A 106 -23.01 -1.76 -4.90
N ILE A 107 -23.68 -1.80 -6.05
CA ILE A 107 -25.13 -1.75 -6.17
C ILE A 107 -25.67 -3.18 -6.03
N SER A 108 -26.56 -3.40 -5.07
CA SER A 108 -27.25 -4.70 -4.93
C SER A 108 -28.12 -4.97 -6.16
N LYS A 109 -28.31 -6.25 -6.53
CA LYS A 109 -29.24 -6.68 -7.59
C LYS A 109 -30.69 -6.25 -7.35
N THR A 110 -31.04 -5.85 -6.13
CA THR A 110 -32.35 -5.27 -5.77
C THR A 110 -32.43 -3.75 -6.01
N SER A 111 -31.43 -3.14 -6.65
CA SER A 111 -31.30 -1.69 -6.89
C SER A 111 -31.30 -0.80 -5.64
N THR A 112 -31.31 -1.38 -4.44
CA THR A 112 -31.22 -0.68 -3.16
C THR A 112 -29.79 -0.70 -2.64
N ILE A 113 -29.17 0.47 -2.48
CA ILE A 113 -27.91 0.62 -1.75
C ILE A 113 -28.22 0.36 -0.26
N SER A 114 -27.81 -0.80 0.26
CA SER A 114 -27.87 -1.05 1.69
C SER A 114 -26.84 -0.17 2.41
N LEU A 115 -27.25 0.50 3.49
CA LEU A 115 -26.36 1.31 4.34
C LEU A 115 -25.20 0.48 4.95
N ASN A 116 -25.32 -0.86 4.94
CA ASN A 116 -24.30 -1.79 5.45
C ASN A 116 -23.40 -2.37 4.34
N THR A 117 -23.55 -1.96 3.09
CA THR A 117 -22.71 -2.47 2.00
C THR A 117 -21.27 -1.96 2.18
N ALA A 118 -20.31 -2.88 2.22
CA ALA A 118 -18.89 -2.54 2.32
C ALA A 118 -18.46 -1.68 1.12
N SER A 119 -17.87 -0.51 1.40
CA SER A 119 -17.32 0.34 0.35
C SER A 119 -16.11 -0.33 -0.31
N HIS A 120 -15.90 -0.04 -1.59
CA HIS A 120 -14.74 -0.45 -2.36
C HIS A 120 -13.86 0.75 -2.69
N LEU A 121 -12.57 0.50 -2.78
CA LEU A 121 -11.58 1.44 -3.29
C LEU A 121 -11.39 1.17 -4.78
N LEU A 122 -11.73 2.16 -5.60
CA LEU A 122 -11.43 2.17 -7.03
C LEU A 122 -10.21 3.04 -7.28
N THR A 123 -9.26 2.54 -8.06
CA THR A 123 -8.10 3.32 -8.49
C THR A 123 -8.03 3.42 -9.99
N ILE A 124 -7.69 4.60 -10.50
CA ILE A 124 -7.44 4.86 -11.91
C ILE A 124 -6.01 5.34 -12.07
N GLN A 125 -5.26 4.75 -12.99
CA GLN A 125 -3.88 5.12 -13.27
C GLN A 125 -3.54 4.88 -14.75
N PRO A 126 -2.52 5.54 -15.32
CA PRO A 126 -2.05 5.25 -16.67
C PRO A 126 -1.65 3.78 -16.85
N LYS A 127 -1.95 3.24 -18.04
CA LYS A 127 -1.41 1.96 -18.50
C LYS A 127 0.09 2.09 -18.70
N SER A 128 0.84 1.12 -18.21
CA SER A 128 2.28 1.03 -18.47
C SER A 128 2.59 0.95 -19.97
N ASP A 129 3.53 1.77 -20.42
CA ASP A 129 4.10 1.70 -21.79
C ASP A 129 4.86 0.40 -22.06
N ARG A 130 5.17 -0.37 -21.01
CA ARG A 130 5.84 -1.66 -21.14
C ARG A 130 4.88 -2.78 -21.59
N LEU A 131 3.57 -2.61 -21.37
CA LEU A 131 2.52 -3.49 -21.92
C LEU A 131 2.32 -3.23 -23.42
N LYS A 132 3.33 -3.56 -24.23
CA LYS A 132 3.33 -3.34 -25.67
C LYS A 132 2.52 -4.38 -26.46
N HIS A 133 2.33 -5.55 -25.86
CA HIS A 133 1.61 -6.68 -26.47
C HIS A 133 0.08 -6.53 -26.41
N LEU A 134 -0.42 -5.47 -25.74
CA LEU A 134 -1.85 -5.18 -25.59
C LEU A 134 -2.17 -3.92 -26.39
N ASN A 135 -2.42 -4.09 -27.69
CA ASN A 135 -2.60 -3.02 -28.66
C ASN A 135 -3.99 -2.97 -29.32
N ASP A 136 -4.82 -3.99 -29.14
CA ASP A 136 -6.20 -4.04 -29.59
C ASP A 136 -7.16 -4.43 -28.45
N GLU A 137 -8.45 -4.12 -28.62
CA GLU A 137 -9.49 -4.31 -27.60
C GLU A 137 -9.76 -5.80 -27.28
N GLU A 138 -9.62 -6.70 -28.26
CA GLU A 138 -9.89 -8.13 -28.10
C GLU A 138 -8.79 -8.82 -27.28
N SER A 139 -7.52 -8.58 -27.63
CA SER A 139 -6.35 -9.07 -26.88
C SER A 139 -6.38 -8.58 -25.43
N ILE A 140 -6.77 -7.32 -25.24
CA ILE A 140 -6.99 -6.72 -23.92
C ILE A 140 -8.10 -7.45 -23.16
N GLY A 141 -9.28 -7.63 -23.76
CA GLY A 141 -10.41 -8.27 -23.10
C GLY A 141 -10.05 -9.71 -22.67
N THR A 142 -9.32 -10.42 -23.51
CA THR A 142 -8.83 -11.78 -23.21
C THR A 142 -7.78 -11.79 -22.10
N TYR A 143 -6.84 -10.85 -22.11
CA TYR A 143 -5.83 -10.74 -21.06
C TYR A 143 -6.44 -10.45 -19.69
N PHE A 144 -7.32 -9.45 -19.57
CA PHE A 144 -7.92 -9.08 -18.29
C PHE A 144 -8.95 -10.12 -17.79
N ARG A 145 -9.66 -10.82 -18.69
CA ARG A 145 -10.46 -12.01 -18.33
C ARG A 145 -9.58 -13.12 -17.74
N THR A 146 -8.40 -13.34 -18.32
CA THR A 146 -7.42 -14.30 -17.80
C THR A 146 -6.90 -13.88 -16.42
N LEU A 147 -6.61 -12.60 -16.22
CA LEU A 147 -6.23 -12.06 -14.89
C LEU A 147 -7.35 -12.21 -13.86
N HIS A 148 -8.60 -11.97 -14.23
CA HIS A 148 -9.74 -12.19 -13.35
C HIS A 148 -9.84 -13.66 -12.92
N ASN A 149 -9.70 -14.59 -13.86
CA ASN A 149 -9.67 -16.02 -13.58
C ASN A 149 -8.49 -16.42 -12.67
N LEU A 150 -7.33 -15.79 -12.83
CA LEU A 150 -6.18 -15.98 -11.94
C LEU A 150 -6.47 -15.46 -10.52
N PHE A 151 -6.91 -14.21 -10.39
CA PHE A 151 -7.10 -13.55 -9.09
C PHE A 151 -8.24 -14.16 -8.27
N SER A 152 -9.29 -14.67 -8.91
CA SER A 152 -10.38 -15.40 -8.24
C SER A 152 -9.91 -16.66 -7.50
N ARG A 153 -8.70 -17.16 -7.81
CA ARG A 153 -8.09 -18.36 -7.21
C ARG A 153 -7.04 -18.04 -6.14
N LEU A 154 -6.79 -16.76 -5.84
CA LEU A 154 -5.79 -16.30 -4.87
C LEU A 154 -6.36 -16.00 -3.49
N TYR A 155 -7.44 -16.66 -3.10
CA TYR A 155 -8.00 -16.50 -1.76
C TYR A 155 -7.03 -17.01 -0.70
N HIS A 156 -6.58 -16.10 0.17
CA HIS A 156 -5.70 -16.38 1.31
C HIS A 156 -5.80 -15.24 2.34
N PRO A 157 -5.78 -15.50 3.66
CA PRO A 157 -6.01 -14.47 4.67
C PRO A 157 -5.02 -13.30 4.62
N TYR A 158 -3.81 -13.55 4.15
CA TYR A 158 -2.72 -12.56 4.05
C TYR A 158 -2.48 -12.02 2.65
N ILE A 159 -3.41 -12.24 1.70
CA ILE A 159 -3.37 -11.66 0.36
C ILE A 159 -4.59 -10.75 0.20
N GLU A 160 -4.38 -9.53 -0.29
CA GLU A 160 -5.45 -8.57 -0.52
C GLU A 160 -6.27 -9.00 -1.76
N PRO A 161 -7.57 -9.29 -1.66
CA PRO A 161 -8.35 -9.69 -2.83
C PRO A 161 -8.49 -8.56 -3.85
N ILE A 162 -8.16 -8.85 -5.11
CA ILE A 162 -8.51 -7.98 -6.24
C ILE A 162 -9.91 -8.36 -6.71
N ILE A 163 -10.87 -7.44 -6.54
CA ILE A 163 -12.26 -7.65 -6.92
C ILE A 163 -12.40 -7.53 -8.44
N LYS A 164 -11.82 -6.47 -9.01
CA LYS A 164 -11.88 -6.19 -10.44
C LYS A 164 -10.60 -5.52 -10.90
N ILE A 165 -10.18 -5.86 -12.11
CA ILE A 165 -9.10 -5.18 -12.81
C ILE A 165 -9.50 -5.07 -14.28
N ASP A 166 -9.48 -3.86 -14.80
CA ASP A 166 -9.90 -3.55 -16.17
C ASP A 166 -8.94 -2.56 -16.80
N ILE A 167 -9.08 -2.39 -18.11
CA ILE A 167 -8.39 -1.36 -18.85
C ILE A 167 -9.36 -0.62 -19.75
N LEU A 168 -9.26 0.71 -19.70
CA LEU A 168 -9.95 1.62 -20.60
C LEU A 168 -9.04 1.82 -21.81
N TYR A 169 -9.25 1.01 -22.86
CA TYR A 169 -8.36 0.93 -24.02
C TYR A 169 -8.08 2.29 -24.66
N THR A 170 -9.14 3.04 -25.01
CA THR A 170 -9.03 4.34 -25.68
C THR A 170 -8.28 5.37 -24.83
N GLN A 171 -8.55 5.39 -23.52
CA GLN A 171 -7.92 6.31 -22.57
C GLN A 171 -6.53 5.83 -22.12
N LYS A 172 -6.17 4.57 -22.41
CA LYS A 172 -4.96 3.89 -21.91
C LYS A 172 -4.85 3.97 -20.38
N LEU A 173 -5.95 3.73 -19.68
CA LEU A 173 -5.99 3.74 -18.22
C LEU A 173 -6.28 2.35 -17.66
N VAL A 174 -5.67 1.99 -16.55
CA VAL A 174 -5.97 0.79 -15.77
C VAL A 174 -6.89 1.18 -14.62
N VAL A 175 -7.96 0.40 -14.45
CA VAL A 175 -8.89 0.51 -13.33
C VAL A 175 -8.72 -0.71 -12.44
N THR A 176 -8.65 -0.50 -11.13
CA THR A 176 -8.58 -1.60 -10.16
C THR A 176 -9.57 -1.33 -9.04
N VAL A 177 -10.35 -2.34 -8.67
CA VAL A 177 -11.33 -2.28 -7.58
C VAL A 177 -10.94 -3.30 -6.52
N LYS A 178 -10.86 -2.82 -5.27
CA LYS A 178 -10.50 -3.60 -4.08
C LYS A 178 -11.44 -3.25 -2.94
N GLN A 179 -11.47 -4.07 -1.90
CA GLN A 179 -12.22 -3.71 -0.70
C GLN A 179 -11.60 -2.47 -0.03
N TYR A 180 -12.42 -1.51 0.40
CA TYR A 180 -11.89 -0.35 1.12
C TYR A 180 -11.53 -0.73 2.55
N GLN A 181 -10.30 -0.40 2.95
CA GLN A 181 -9.73 -0.79 4.23
C GLN A 181 -9.52 0.45 5.09
N ARG A 182 -10.35 0.59 6.13
CA ARG A 182 -10.41 1.80 6.97
C ARG A 182 -9.13 2.03 7.77
N LEU A 183 -8.41 0.96 8.11
CA LEU A 183 -7.13 1.04 8.82
C LEU A 183 -5.97 1.45 7.91
N GLY A 184 -6.18 1.47 6.59
CA GLY A 184 -5.16 1.84 5.63
C GLY A 184 -4.05 0.80 5.48
N SER A 185 -2.88 1.29 5.13
CA SER A 185 -1.67 0.49 4.94
C SER A 185 -0.88 0.28 6.23
N LEU A 186 0.04 -0.68 6.22
CA LEU A 186 1.02 -0.87 7.29
C LEU A 186 1.85 0.41 7.50
N LYS A 187 2.08 1.19 6.43
CA LYS A 187 2.75 2.49 6.54
C LYS A 187 1.93 3.50 7.34
N ASP A 188 0.62 3.55 7.11
CA ASP A 188 -0.28 4.42 7.88
C ASP A 188 -0.25 4.03 9.37
N LEU A 189 -0.31 2.73 9.65
CA LEU A 189 -0.22 2.19 11.01
C LEU A 189 1.12 2.53 11.67
N LEU A 190 2.23 2.36 10.96
CA LEU A 190 3.58 2.64 11.47
C LEU A 190 3.73 4.09 11.87
N TYR A 191 3.23 5.02 11.05
CA TYR A 191 3.37 6.46 11.27
C TYR A 191 2.24 7.05 12.13
N GLY A 192 1.24 6.24 12.50
CA GLY A 192 0.12 6.68 13.35
C GLY A 192 -0.73 7.78 12.69
N VAL A 193 -0.93 7.70 11.38
CA VAL A 193 -1.57 8.76 10.59
C VAL A 193 -2.96 8.37 10.10
N VAL A 194 -3.74 9.38 9.72
CA VAL A 194 -5.06 9.18 9.11
C VAL A 194 -4.87 8.63 7.69
N PRO A 195 -5.37 7.42 7.37
CA PRO A 195 -5.13 6.80 6.07
C PRO A 195 -5.62 7.62 4.87
N THR A 196 -6.70 8.39 5.03
CA THR A 196 -7.28 9.23 3.98
C THR A 196 -6.60 10.58 3.80
N ALA A 197 -5.63 10.93 4.65
CA ALA A 197 -4.85 12.16 4.51
C ALA A 197 -3.87 12.07 3.32
N ASN A 198 -3.54 13.23 2.75
CA ASN A 198 -2.67 13.32 1.58
C ASN A 198 -1.26 12.76 1.89
N PHE A 199 -0.76 11.90 1.01
CA PHE A 199 0.52 11.22 1.07
C PHE A 199 1.68 12.16 1.43
N HIS A 200 1.72 13.35 0.81
CA HIS A 200 2.84 14.29 0.96
C HIS A 200 2.91 14.96 2.34
N GLY A 201 1.80 14.97 3.08
CA GLY A 201 1.72 15.59 4.41
C GLY A 201 1.79 14.63 5.58
N LYS A 202 1.51 13.33 5.38
CA LYS A 202 1.30 12.39 6.49
C LYS A 202 2.52 11.55 6.92
N TYR A 203 3.64 11.61 6.21
CA TYR A 203 4.84 10.80 6.54
C TYR A 203 6.06 11.64 6.97
N SER A 204 5.83 12.82 7.52
CA SER A 204 6.88 13.80 7.81
C SER A 204 7.72 13.48 9.06
N TYR A 205 7.26 12.60 9.94
CA TYR A 205 7.93 12.27 11.20
C TYR A 205 8.26 10.79 11.28
N ARG A 206 9.45 10.48 11.80
CA ARG A 206 9.86 9.10 12.06
C ARG A 206 9.00 8.48 13.17
N SER A 207 8.62 7.21 12.99
CA SER A 207 7.92 6.46 14.04
C SER A 207 8.88 5.68 14.95
N SER A 208 8.37 5.17 16.07
CA SER A 208 9.12 4.35 17.01
C SER A 208 9.23 2.86 16.61
N GLY A 209 8.62 2.47 15.49
CA GLY A 209 8.37 1.07 15.14
C GLY A 209 7.20 0.46 15.93
N LEU A 210 6.93 -0.82 15.68
CA LEU A 210 5.89 -1.61 16.35
C LEU A 210 6.46 -2.38 17.55
N SER A 211 5.58 -2.86 18.43
CA SER A 211 5.94 -3.82 19.48
C SER A 211 6.52 -5.10 18.89
N LEU A 212 7.51 -5.72 19.54
CA LEU A 212 8.16 -6.95 19.05
C LEU A 212 7.18 -8.10 18.73
N GLU A 213 6.13 -8.25 19.53
CA GLU A 213 5.08 -9.24 19.28
C GLU A 213 4.39 -9.01 17.93
N ARG A 214 3.96 -7.76 17.66
CA ARG A 214 3.37 -7.38 16.36
C ARG A 214 4.36 -7.50 15.21
N VAL A 215 5.63 -7.14 15.41
CA VAL A 215 6.67 -7.32 14.38
C VAL A 215 6.78 -8.79 14.00
N ARG A 216 6.95 -9.69 14.98
CA ARG A 216 7.04 -11.14 14.72
C ARG A 216 5.78 -11.67 14.06
N LEU A 217 4.59 -11.29 14.55
CA LEU A 217 3.32 -11.69 13.96
C LEU A 217 3.23 -11.25 12.49
N TYR A 218 3.42 -9.97 12.19
CA TYR A 218 3.32 -9.44 10.83
C TYR A 218 4.44 -9.95 9.92
N SER A 219 5.68 -10.11 10.42
CA SER A 219 6.74 -10.78 9.67
C SER A 219 6.32 -12.19 9.25
N ARG A 220 5.67 -12.94 10.15
CA ARG A 220 5.19 -14.28 9.85
C ARG A 220 4.04 -14.27 8.84
N GLN A 221 3.06 -13.38 9.01
CA GLN A 221 1.94 -13.23 8.07
C GLN A 221 2.43 -12.85 6.66
N LEU A 222 3.39 -11.91 6.55
CA LEU A 222 4.07 -11.58 5.29
C LEU A 222 4.72 -12.81 4.65
N LEU A 223 5.51 -13.56 5.42
CA LEU A 223 6.24 -14.70 4.90
C LEU A 223 5.30 -15.80 4.39
N GLU A 224 4.25 -16.13 5.15
CA GLU A 224 3.24 -17.11 4.73
C GLU A 224 2.46 -16.64 3.49
N GLY A 225 2.14 -15.34 3.39
CA GLY A 225 1.52 -14.77 2.21
C GLY A 225 2.40 -14.87 0.96
N LEU A 226 3.69 -14.51 1.07
CA LEU A 226 4.63 -14.62 -0.05
C LEU A 226 4.84 -16.08 -0.48
N LEU A 227 4.97 -17.01 0.47
CA LEU A 227 5.07 -18.45 0.17
C LEU A 227 3.80 -18.98 -0.51
N PHE A 228 2.62 -18.50 -0.11
CA PHE A 228 1.38 -18.84 -0.80
C PHE A 228 1.38 -18.36 -2.25
N LEU A 229 1.75 -17.09 -2.52
CA LEU A 229 1.87 -16.57 -3.89
C LEU A 229 2.86 -17.38 -4.72
N GLN A 230 4.00 -17.75 -4.14
CA GLN A 230 5.00 -18.62 -4.78
C GLN A 230 4.40 -20.00 -5.12
N SER A 231 3.65 -20.62 -4.20
CA SER A 231 2.97 -21.91 -4.46
C SER A 231 1.94 -21.82 -5.60
N LYS A 232 1.39 -20.63 -5.82
CA LYS A 232 0.46 -20.30 -6.89
C LYS A 232 1.15 -19.84 -8.18
N SER A 233 2.48 -19.93 -8.25
CA SER A 233 3.33 -19.51 -9.37
C SER A 233 3.17 -18.03 -9.74
N ILE A 234 2.76 -17.20 -8.78
CA ILE A 234 2.67 -15.75 -8.98
C ILE A 234 4.10 -15.18 -9.10
N PRO A 235 4.33 -14.24 -10.03
CA PRO A 235 5.56 -13.47 -10.12
C PRO A 235 6.03 -12.89 -8.76
N PRO A 236 7.34 -12.93 -8.44
CA PRO A 236 7.87 -12.27 -7.26
C PRO A 236 7.58 -10.78 -7.25
N ILE A 237 7.21 -10.25 -6.08
CA ILE A 237 6.88 -8.84 -5.88
C ILE A 237 8.19 -8.06 -5.61
N VAL A 238 8.77 -7.51 -6.67
CA VAL A 238 10.12 -6.92 -6.65
C VAL A 238 10.22 -5.49 -6.07
N ASP A 239 9.09 -4.93 -5.66
CA ASP A 239 8.95 -3.57 -5.13
C ASP A 239 7.91 -3.51 -4.00
N LEU A 240 7.88 -4.57 -3.19
CA LEU A 240 7.05 -4.68 -1.99
C LEU A 240 7.50 -3.68 -0.90
N HIS A 241 6.56 -2.95 -0.31
CA HIS A 241 6.82 -1.98 0.76
C HIS A 241 5.61 -1.78 1.65
N SER A 242 5.77 -1.10 2.79
CA SER A 242 4.74 -0.92 3.83
C SER A 242 3.46 -0.27 3.31
N GLY A 243 3.58 0.66 2.34
CA GLY A 243 2.43 1.27 1.67
C GLY A 243 1.59 0.33 0.79
N ASN A 244 2.10 -0.86 0.42
CA ASN A 244 1.37 -1.88 -0.35
C ASN A 244 0.95 -3.06 0.53
N ILE A 245 1.15 -2.98 1.85
CA ILE A 245 0.63 -3.94 2.82
C ILE A 245 -0.57 -3.30 3.46
N VAL A 246 -1.72 -3.96 3.40
CA VAL A 246 -2.99 -3.46 3.93
C VAL A 246 -3.24 -4.04 5.30
N VAL A 247 -3.76 -3.24 6.23
CA VAL A 247 -4.14 -3.69 7.58
C VAL A 247 -5.63 -4.04 7.58
N SER A 248 -5.95 -5.30 7.87
CA SER A 248 -7.32 -5.82 7.88
C SER A 248 -7.61 -6.44 9.25
N GLY A 249 -8.26 -5.67 10.13
CA GLY A 249 -8.49 -6.10 11.51
C GLY A 249 -7.19 -6.36 12.27
N SER A 250 -6.97 -7.61 12.71
CA SER A 250 -5.76 -8.05 13.41
C SER A 250 -4.64 -8.53 12.48
N CYS A 251 -4.90 -8.72 11.19
CA CYS A 251 -3.93 -9.23 10.24
C CYS A 251 -3.50 -8.18 9.22
N ILE A 252 -2.49 -8.54 8.44
CA ILE A 252 -2.04 -7.79 7.27
C ILE A 252 -2.23 -8.59 5.99
N GLN A 253 -2.41 -7.88 4.89
CA GLN A 253 -2.65 -8.44 3.57
C GLN A 253 -1.68 -7.84 2.55
N ILE A 254 -1.04 -8.69 1.77
CA ILE A 254 -0.13 -8.29 0.69
C ILE A 254 -0.98 -7.80 -0.48
N GLY A 255 -0.86 -6.52 -0.80
CA GLY A 255 -1.48 -5.88 -1.95
C GLY A 255 -0.50 -5.61 -3.08
N SER A 256 -1.02 -4.96 -4.13
CA SER A 256 -0.27 -4.50 -5.31
C SER A 256 0.51 -5.58 -6.08
N TYR A 257 0.22 -6.87 -5.86
CA TYR A 257 0.80 -7.96 -6.64
C TYR A 257 0.28 -7.99 -8.10
N GLU A 258 -0.76 -7.21 -8.41
CA GLU A 258 -1.19 -6.99 -9.80
C GLU A 258 -0.14 -6.24 -10.63
N TYR A 259 0.74 -5.46 -9.99
CA TYR A 259 1.73 -4.62 -10.69
C TYR A 259 2.68 -5.44 -11.56
N GLN A 260 2.93 -6.70 -11.22
CA GLN A 260 3.78 -7.57 -12.05
C GLN A 260 3.10 -7.96 -13.37
N PHE A 261 1.77 -8.04 -13.39
CA PHE A 261 0.98 -8.37 -14.59
C PHE A 261 0.72 -7.14 -15.45
N ILE A 262 0.37 -6.00 -14.83
CA ILE A 262 0.16 -4.75 -15.58
C ILE A 262 1.46 -3.98 -15.87
N GLU A 263 2.60 -4.61 -15.60
CA GLU A 263 3.94 -4.05 -15.72
C GLU A 263 4.11 -2.65 -15.10
N GLN A 264 3.48 -2.39 -13.95
CA GLN A 264 3.66 -1.18 -13.15
C GLN A 264 4.87 -1.33 -12.21
N ARG A 265 5.44 -0.21 -11.75
CA ARG A 265 6.52 -0.18 -10.74
C ARG A 265 6.24 0.90 -9.70
N SER A 266 6.52 0.60 -8.44
CA SER A 266 6.56 1.57 -7.35
C SER A 266 7.88 2.36 -7.35
N ARG A 267 7.89 3.48 -6.62
CA ARG A 267 9.05 4.38 -6.45
C ARG A 267 10.30 3.65 -5.96
N ILE A 268 10.15 2.59 -5.16
CA ILE A 268 11.29 1.88 -4.56
C ILE A 268 11.96 0.88 -5.51
N TYR A 269 11.35 0.57 -6.66
CA TYR A 269 11.84 -0.48 -7.55
C TYR A 269 13.30 -0.26 -7.99
N SER A 270 13.67 0.98 -8.32
CA SER A 270 15.04 1.33 -8.73
C SER A 270 16.06 1.09 -7.62
N LEU A 271 15.70 1.41 -6.37
CA LEU A 271 16.53 1.20 -5.18
C LEU A 271 16.77 -0.29 -4.95
N VAL A 272 15.69 -1.08 -4.97
CA VAL A 272 15.75 -2.55 -4.77
C VAL A 272 16.58 -3.18 -5.88
N LYS A 273 16.30 -2.84 -7.15
CA LYS A 273 17.05 -3.36 -8.30
C LYS A 273 18.54 -3.04 -8.21
N ARG A 274 18.91 -1.84 -7.77
CA ARG A 274 20.30 -1.43 -7.57
C ARG A 274 20.93 -2.26 -6.44
N ALA A 275 20.25 -2.37 -5.30
CA ALA A 275 20.73 -3.12 -4.15
C ALA A 275 20.98 -4.61 -4.46
N THR A 276 20.16 -5.22 -5.32
CA THR A 276 20.25 -6.66 -5.65
C THR A 276 21.08 -7.00 -6.89
N SER A 277 21.61 -5.98 -7.58
CA SER A 277 22.32 -6.15 -8.86
C SER A 277 23.58 -7.00 -8.78
N SER A 278 24.32 -6.95 -7.66
CA SER A 278 25.62 -7.63 -7.47
C SER A 278 25.56 -8.83 -6.51
N LEU A 279 24.38 -9.28 -6.10
CA LEU A 279 24.25 -10.39 -5.14
C LEU A 279 24.69 -11.73 -5.72
N ILE A 280 25.15 -12.64 -4.86
CA ILE A 280 25.40 -14.03 -5.21
C ILE A 280 24.06 -14.77 -5.16
N LEU A 281 23.63 -15.36 -6.28
CA LEU A 281 22.36 -16.10 -6.33
C LEU A 281 22.63 -17.60 -6.22
N PRO A 282 21.87 -18.33 -5.40
CA PRO A 282 21.82 -19.79 -5.47
C PRO A 282 21.36 -20.28 -6.85
N ASP A 283 21.68 -21.53 -7.15
CA ASP A 283 21.22 -22.18 -8.38
C ASP A 283 19.69 -22.16 -8.48
N GLY A 284 19.20 -21.85 -9.68
CA GLY A 284 17.76 -21.74 -9.95
C GLY A 284 17.09 -20.45 -9.46
N MET A 285 17.73 -19.64 -8.60
CA MET A 285 17.15 -18.39 -8.13
C MET A 285 17.23 -17.28 -9.19
N THR A 286 16.14 -16.54 -9.35
CA THR A 286 16.08 -15.36 -10.22
C THR A 286 16.40 -14.08 -9.45
N ARG A 287 16.87 -13.04 -10.15
CA ARG A 287 17.07 -11.70 -9.55
C ARG A 287 15.78 -11.12 -8.96
N ALA A 288 14.63 -11.43 -9.54
CA ALA A 288 13.33 -10.99 -9.02
C ALA A 288 13.01 -11.61 -7.66
N GLN A 289 13.28 -12.90 -7.47
CA GLN A 289 13.16 -13.54 -6.16
C GLN A 289 14.10 -12.92 -5.13
N ALA A 290 15.33 -12.56 -5.53
CA ALA A 290 16.24 -11.85 -4.64
C ALA A 290 15.73 -10.44 -4.27
N CYS A 291 15.12 -9.71 -5.21
CA CYS A 291 14.45 -8.44 -4.91
C CYS A 291 13.32 -8.60 -3.89
N GLU A 292 12.48 -9.62 -4.04
CA GLU A 292 11.37 -9.89 -3.11
C GLU A 292 11.88 -10.18 -1.69
N VAL A 293 12.94 -10.98 -1.56
CA VAL A 293 13.60 -11.26 -0.28
C VAL A 293 14.16 -9.98 0.37
N PHE A 294 14.77 -9.10 -0.41
CA PHE A 294 15.28 -7.81 0.09
C PHE A 294 14.15 -6.87 0.52
N CYS A 295 13.04 -6.83 -0.22
CA CYS A 295 11.87 -6.06 0.16
C CYS A 295 11.27 -6.57 1.48
N PHE A 296 11.19 -7.90 1.64
CA PHE A 296 10.77 -8.54 2.89
C PHE A 296 11.66 -8.12 4.07
N GLY A 297 12.99 -8.20 3.92
CA GLY A 297 13.92 -7.74 4.95
C GLY A 297 13.75 -6.24 5.28
N GLY A 298 13.53 -5.41 4.26
CA GLY A 298 13.28 -3.97 4.42
C GLY A 298 12.01 -3.67 5.22
N LEU A 299 10.93 -4.43 4.99
CA LEU A 299 9.69 -4.34 5.74
C LEU A 299 9.88 -4.71 7.22
N VAL A 300 10.58 -5.81 7.50
CA VAL A 300 10.86 -6.22 8.89
C VAL A 300 11.69 -5.16 9.60
N PHE A 301 12.70 -4.61 8.92
CA PHE A 301 13.49 -3.50 9.45
C PHE A 301 12.63 -2.26 9.75
N GLU A 302 11.77 -1.86 8.82
CA GLU A 302 10.88 -0.70 8.98
C GLU A 302 9.94 -0.90 10.18
N MET A 303 9.39 -2.12 10.34
CA MET A 303 8.55 -2.45 11.49
C MET A 303 9.29 -2.41 12.83
N LEU A 304 10.58 -2.77 12.87
CA LEU A 304 11.40 -2.71 14.10
C LEU A 304 11.78 -1.27 14.48
N THR A 305 12.01 -0.43 13.48
CA THR A 305 12.74 0.84 13.68
C THR A 305 11.90 2.09 13.43
N GLY A 306 10.77 1.96 12.74
CA GLY A 306 9.85 3.03 12.37
C GLY A 306 10.31 3.91 11.20
N TYR A 307 11.27 3.45 10.39
CA TYR A 307 11.73 4.16 9.19
C TYR A 307 12.23 3.21 8.09
N GLU A 308 12.13 3.66 6.83
CA GLU A 308 12.59 2.91 5.65
C GLU A 308 14.12 2.96 5.50
N LEU A 309 14.75 1.87 5.04
CA LEU A 309 16.18 1.85 4.69
C LEU A 309 16.52 2.76 3.50
N GLY A 310 15.57 3.01 2.61
CA GLY A 310 15.77 3.86 1.43
C GLY A 310 16.99 3.44 0.60
N GLU A 311 17.92 4.37 0.39
CA GLU A 311 19.15 4.09 -0.38
C GLU A 311 20.14 3.16 0.35
N GLN A 312 20.03 3.07 1.68
CA GLN A 312 20.87 2.23 2.54
C GLN A 312 20.41 0.78 2.59
N LEU A 313 19.52 0.37 1.68
CA LEU A 313 19.07 -1.02 1.54
C LEU A 313 20.24 -2.00 1.32
N ARG A 314 21.38 -1.50 0.82
CA ARG A 314 22.65 -2.22 0.77
C ARG A 314 23.62 -1.64 1.79
N GLY A 315 23.94 -2.40 2.84
CA GLY A 315 24.97 -2.03 3.82
C GLY A 315 24.42 -1.30 5.04
N LEU A 316 23.83 -2.04 5.97
CA LEU A 316 23.39 -1.48 7.24
C LEU A 316 24.57 -0.97 8.06
N THR A 317 24.44 0.25 8.57
CA THR A 317 25.44 0.90 9.42
C THR A 317 25.36 0.36 10.86
N PRO A 318 26.39 0.57 11.70
CA PRO A 318 26.31 0.24 13.12
C PRO A 318 25.09 0.85 13.82
N LYS A 319 24.68 2.07 13.41
CA LYS A 319 23.45 2.72 13.89
C LYS A 319 22.21 1.89 13.54
N HIS A 320 22.11 1.39 12.32
CA HIS A 320 20.95 0.58 11.93
C HIS A 320 20.85 -0.71 12.76
N TRP A 321 21.99 -1.35 13.03
CA TRP A 321 22.04 -2.55 13.87
C TRP A 321 21.72 -2.28 15.33
N HIS A 322 22.07 -1.09 15.83
CA HIS A 322 21.65 -0.62 17.13
C HIS A 322 20.13 -0.40 17.17
N ASP A 323 19.58 0.32 16.19
CA ASP A 323 18.15 0.66 16.10
C ASP A 323 17.26 -0.59 16.00
N CYS A 324 17.67 -1.63 15.26
CA CYS A 324 16.92 -2.89 15.13
C CYS A 324 17.29 -3.96 16.17
N GLY A 325 18.20 -3.66 17.10
CA GLY A 325 18.77 -4.63 18.06
C GLY A 325 17.84 -5.06 19.20
N LYS A 326 16.60 -4.54 19.26
CA LYS A 326 15.60 -4.91 20.29
C LYS A 326 15.18 -6.37 20.23
N ASP A 327 15.33 -7.02 19.08
CA ASP A 327 15.05 -8.44 18.86
C ASP A 327 16.30 -9.13 18.29
N PRO A 328 17.02 -9.93 19.10
CA PRO A 328 18.26 -10.58 18.66
C PRO A 328 18.07 -11.52 17.47
N ASP A 329 16.98 -12.29 17.45
CA ASP A 329 16.69 -13.25 16.38
C ASP A 329 16.35 -12.51 15.08
N ALA A 330 15.58 -11.41 15.18
CA ALA A 330 15.29 -10.57 14.01
C ALA A 330 16.56 -9.93 13.46
N ARG A 331 17.43 -9.42 14.35
CA ARG A 331 18.72 -8.84 13.96
C ARG A 331 19.62 -9.85 13.27
N GLN A 332 19.69 -11.08 13.77
CA GLN A 332 20.47 -12.16 13.15
C GLN A 332 19.91 -12.52 11.77
N MET A 333 18.59 -12.66 11.65
CA MET A 333 17.93 -12.88 10.36
C MET A 333 18.26 -11.74 9.36
N LEU A 334 18.07 -10.48 9.76
CA LEU A 334 18.36 -9.33 8.90
C LEU A 334 19.84 -9.27 8.50
N THR A 335 20.74 -9.62 9.42
CA THR A 335 22.18 -9.74 9.14
C THR A 335 22.42 -10.75 8.03
N ARG A 336 21.79 -11.93 8.11
CA ARG A 336 21.93 -12.97 7.09
C ARG A 336 21.27 -12.60 5.76
N LEU A 337 20.13 -11.91 5.78
CA LEU A 337 19.40 -11.47 4.58
C LEU A 337 20.18 -10.43 3.77
N PHE A 338 20.85 -9.51 4.46
CA PHE A 338 21.59 -8.41 3.84
C PHE A 338 23.09 -8.69 3.68
N ASP A 339 23.55 -9.89 4.00
CA ASP A 339 24.92 -10.32 3.77
C ASP A 339 25.18 -10.55 2.28
N ILE A 340 25.97 -9.64 1.69
CA ILE A 340 26.33 -9.67 0.28
C ILE A 340 27.44 -10.67 -0.05
N ALA A 341 28.18 -11.14 0.97
CA ALA A 341 29.27 -12.11 0.79
C ALA A 341 28.75 -13.54 0.69
N GLN A 342 27.49 -13.78 1.05
CA GLN A 342 26.85 -15.09 1.04
C GLN A 342 25.77 -15.17 -0.05
N PRO A 343 25.44 -16.38 -0.52
CA PRO A 343 24.28 -16.59 -1.38
C PRO A 343 22.99 -16.09 -0.71
N VAL A 344 22.11 -15.46 -1.50
CA VAL A 344 20.81 -14.99 -1.02
C VAL A 344 19.95 -16.15 -0.54
N LEU A 345 19.26 -16.00 0.60
CA LEU A 345 18.31 -17.01 1.08
C LEU A 345 17.00 -16.97 0.28
N THR A 346 16.42 -18.14 0.06
CA THR A 346 15.04 -18.32 -0.41
C THR A 346 14.04 -18.07 0.72
N LEU A 347 12.77 -17.76 0.37
CA LEU A 347 11.70 -17.60 1.37
C LEU A 347 11.52 -18.87 2.23
N THR A 348 11.71 -20.04 1.65
CA THR A 348 11.64 -21.32 2.37
C THR A 348 12.78 -21.47 3.38
N GLU A 349 14.00 -21.09 3.04
CA GLU A 349 15.13 -21.09 3.98
C GLU A 349 14.93 -20.05 5.09
N ILE A 350 14.40 -18.87 4.75
CA ILE A 350 14.06 -17.83 5.73
C ILE A 350 13.09 -18.37 6.76
N ARG A 351 12.06 -19.11 6.35
CA ARG A 351 11.08 -19.74 7.25
C ARG A 351 11.70 -20.68 8.29
N GLN A 352 12.88 -21.24 8.01
CA GLN A 352 13.57 -22.16 8.93
C GLN A 352 14.52 -21.45 9.91
N LEU A 353 14.77 -20.15 9.74
CA LEU A 353 15.63 -19.39 10.65
C LEU A 353 15.03 -19.33 12.06
N PRO A 354 15.87 -19.22 13.12
CA PRO A 354 15.44 -19.18 14.52
C PRO A 354 14.30 -18.18 14.78
N TYR A 355 14.37 -17.01 14.12
CA TYR A 355 13.34 -15.97 14.20
C TYR A 355 11.92 -16.49 13.91
N PHE A 356 11.76 -17.42 12.98
CA PHE A 356 10.45 -18.00 12.61
C PHE A 356 10.21 -19.39 13.20
N SER A 357 11.24 -20.23 13.35
CA SER A 357 11.10 -21.58 13.87
C SER A 357 10.84 -21.59 15.39
N ASN A 358 11.37 -20.62 16.14
CA ASN A 358 11.10 -20.46 17.57
C ASN A 358 9.79 -19.74 17.87
N GLN A 359 9.15 -19.14 16.86
CA GLN A 359 7.95 -18.35 17.02
C GLN A 359 6.73 -19.24 17.32
N LYS A 360 6.15 -19.08 18.50
CA LYS A 360 4.98 -19.86 18.97
C LYS A 360 3.63 -19.21 18.66
N SER A 361 3.61 -18.03 18.03
CA SER A 361 2.36 -17.31 17.78
C SER A 361 1.47 -18.09 16.81
N ILE A 362 0.27 -18.42 17.27
CA ILE A 362 -0.74 -19.10 16.47
C ILE A 362 -1.30 -18.12 15.43
N LEU A 363 -1.17 -18.49 14.16
CA LEU A 363 -1.77 -17.79 13.03
C LEU A 363 -3.25 -18.18 12.93
N LYS A 364 -4.09 -17.54 13.74
CA LYS A 364 -5.52 -17.86 13.88
C LYS A 364 -6.24 -17.88 12.54
N GLU A 365 -5.91 -16.93 11.66
CA GLU A 365 -6.53 -16.78 10.36
C GLU A 365 -6.23 -17.97 9.42
N LEU A 366 -5.10 -18.66 9.61
CA LEU A 366 -4.76 -19.86 8.83
C LEU A 366 -5.40 -21.15 9.36
N GLN A 367 -5.83 -21.19 10.62
CA GLN A 367 -6.45 -22.40 11.19
C GLN A 367 -7.76 -22.77 10.48
N ASN A 368 -8.51 -21.74 10.05
CA ASN A 368 -9.78 -21.89 9.34
C ASN A 368 -9.64 -21.73 7.82
N PHE A 369 -8.41 -21.58 7.33
CA PHE A 369 -8.18 -21.33 5.92
C PHE A 369 -8.28 -22.62 5.11
N THR A 370 -9.19 -22.64 4.14
CA THR A 370 -9.27 -23.70 3.13
C THR A 370 -8.92 -23.13 1.76
N PRO A 371 -7.84 -23.59 1.11
CA PRO A 371 -7.51 -23.18 -0.24
C PRO A 371 -8.64 -23.52 -1.23
N ILE A 372 -8.88 -22.65 -2.20
CA ILE A 372 -9.85 -22.94 -3.27
C ILE A 372 -9.32 -24.15 -4.08
N PRO A 373 -10.08 -25.26 -4.16
CA PRO A 373 -9.67 -26.46 -4.87
C PRO A 373 -9.76 -26.27 -6.39
N GLY A 374 -8.95 -27.02 -7.13
CA GLY A 374 -8.95 -27.07 -8.59
C GLY A 374 -7.77 -26.36 -9.24
N GLU A 375 -7.49 -26.77 -10.48
CA GLU A 375 -6.39 -26.23 -11.26
C GLU A 375 -6.76 -24.92 -11.96
N TYR A 376 -5.73 -24.16 -12.35
CA TYR A 376 -5.88 -23.04 -13.26
C TYR A 376 -6.35 -23.48 -14.64
N SER A 377 -7.10 -22.61 -15.33
CA SER A 377 -7.38 -22.80 -16.75
C SER A 377 -6.08 -22.79 -17.56
N ASN A 378 -6.11 -23.35 -18.76
CA ASN A 378 -4.96 -23.37 -19.66
C ASN A 378 -4.46 -21.96 -19.99
N ASP A 379 -5.36 -20.98 -20.15
CA ASP A 379 -4.98 -19.57 -20.38
C ASP A 379 -4.16 -18.99 -19.23
N VAL A 380 -4.56 -19.29 -17.99
CA VAL A 380 -3.83 -18.84 -16.79
C VAL A 380 -2.48 -19.56 -16.68
N LYS A 381 -2.42 -20.87 -16.94
CA LYS A 381 -1.16 -21.62 -16.96
C LYS A 381 -0.19 -21.04 -18.00
N ASN A 382 -0.68 -20.79 -19.21
CA ASN A 382 0.09 -20.17 -20.30
C ASN A 382 0.59 -18.78 -19.92
N LEU A 383 -0.25 -17.94 -19.30
CA LEU A 383 0.14 -16.61 -18.82
C LEU A 383 1.32 -16.68 -17.82
N LEU A 384 1.22 -17.55 -16.81
CA LEU A 384 2.26 -17.72 -15.80
C LEU A 384 3.55 -18.32 -16.37
N GLU A 385 3.43 -19.21 -17.35
CA GLU A 385 4.58 -19.78 -18.06
C GLU A 385 5.28 -18.73 -18.94
N GLN A 386 4.53 -17.93 -19.70
CA GLN A 386 5.07 -16.83 -20.51
C GLN A 386 5.87 -15.85 -19.65
N TRP A 387 5.36 -15.51 -18.47
CA TRP A 387 6.07 -14.67 -17.53
C TRP A 387 7.40 -15.32 -17.09
N THR A 388 7.35 -16.59 -16.69
CA THR A 388 8.53 -17.36 -16.25
C THR A 388 9.61 -17.43 -17.35
N ASN A 389 9.19 -17.67 -18.59
CA ASN A 389 10.07 -17.75 -19.75
C ASN A 389 10.67 -16.38 -20.12
N THR A 390 9.91 -15.30 -20.01
CA THR A 390 10.40 -13.93 -20.23
C THR A 390 11.49 -13.57 -19.22
N MET A 391 11.32 -13.97 -17.96
CA MET A 391 12.32 -13.75 -16.91
C MET A 391 13.58 -14.60 -17.11
N ARG A 392 13.44 -15.86 -17.56
CA ARG A 392 14.58 -16.70 -17.94
C ARG A 392 15.36 -16.14 -19.12
N LYS A 393 14.69 -15.62 -20.15
CA LYS A 393 15.34 -14.97 -21.31
C LYS A 393 16.13 -13.73 -20.90
N LYS A 394 15.57 -12.88 -20.02
CA LYS A 394 16.28 -11.72 -19.45
C LYS A 394 17.52 -12.13 -18.64
N ARG A 395 17.46 -13.25 -17.90
CA ARG A 395 18.63 -13.82 -17.19
C ARG A 395 19.76 -14.17 -18.15
N ASN A 396 19.44 -14.86 -19.26
CA ASN A 396 20.44 -15.32 -20.22
C ASN A 396 21.05 -14.16 -21.05
N SER A 397 20.28 -13.11 -21.36
CA SER A 397 20.82 -11.92 -22.03
C SER A 397 21.80 -11.15 -21.14
N THR A 398 21.52 -11.00 -19.85
CA THR A 398 22.43 -10.34 -18.90
C THR A 398 23.72 -11.15 -18.69
N MET A 399 23.64 -12.49 -18.68
CA MET A 399 24.84 -13.32 -18.64
C MET A 399 25.69 -13.17 -19.92
N LYS A 400 25.07 -13.10 -21.11
CA LYS A 400 25.80 -12.88 -22.37
C LYS A 400 26.59 -11.56 -22.35
N THR A 401 26.01 -10.46 -21.87
CA THR A 401 26.71 -9.16 -21.78
C THR A 401 27.90 -9.22 -20.81
N SER A 402 27.79 -9.94 -19.70
CA SER A 402 28.91 -10.14 -18.75
C SER A 402 30.02 -11.07 -19.27
N THR A 403 29.70 -11.96 -20.21
CA THR A 403 30.71 -12.83 -20.86
C THR A 403 31.43 -12.18 -22.04
N THR A 404 30.84 -11.17 -22.68
CA THR A 404 31.49 -10.49 -23.83
C THR A 404 32.62 -9.55 -23.39
N GLU A 405 32.58 -9.00 -22.17
CA GLU A 405 33.70 -8.20 -21.63
C GLU A 405 34.87 -9.05 -21.11
N LYS A 406 34.67 -10.36 -20.85
CA LYS A 406 35.72 -11.27 -20.37
C LYS A 406 36.29 -12.22 -21.43
N ARG A 407 35.85 -12.14 -22.69
CA ARG A 407 36.31 -13.01 -23.80
C ARG A 407 37.28 -12.33 -24.77
N LYS A 408 38.20 -11.49 -24.26
CA LYS A 408 39.53 -11.30 -24.86
C LYS A 408 40.57 -11.87 -23.91
N ASN A 409 40.67 -13.20 -23.89
CA ASN A 409 41.90 -13.98 -23.69
C ASN A 409 41.55 -15.45 -23.39
N SER A 410 42.37 -16.33 -23.94
CA SER A 410 42.41 -17.79 -23.81
C SER A 410 41.48 -18.62 -24.71
N THR A 411 42.15 -19.28 -25.63
CA THR A 411 41.75 -20.32 -26.57
C THR A 411 41.81 -21.70 -25.89
N VAL A 412 41.01 -22.65 -26.39
CA VAL A 412 41.15 -24.13 -26.44
C VAL A 412 39.85 -24.86 -25.99
N PRO A 413 39.35 -25.86 -26.75
CA PRO A 413 38.00 -26.40 -26.60
C PRO A 413 37.94 -27.78 -25.91
N LYS A 414 36.79 -28.12 -25.29
CA LYS A 414 36.37 -29.53 -25.13
C LYS A 414 34.84 -29.69 -24.98
N GLN A 415 34.36 -30.74 -25.65
CA GLN A 415 33.01 -31.28 -25.84
C GLN A 415 32.39 -31.77 -24.51
N MET A 416 31.12 -31.48 -24.19
CA MET A 416 29.85 -32.18 -24.53
C MET A 416 29.47 -33.24 -23.49
N GLU A 417 28.37 -33.03 -22.75
CA GLU A 417 27.29 -34.02 -22.55
C GLU A 417 26.08 -33.43 -21.82
N THR A 418 24.91 -33.57 -22.44
CA THR A 418 23.59 -33.22 -21.94
C THR A 418 22.99 -34.39 -21.17
N SER A 419 22.60 -34.18 -19.91
CA SER A 419 21.68 -35.09 -19.20
C SER A 419 20.43 -34.34 -18.74
N ILE A 420 19.30 -34.80 -19.27
CA ILE A 420 17.94 -34.37 -18.94
C ILE A 420 17.53 -35.10 -17.65
N ILE A 421 17.07 -34.36 -16.63
CA ILE A 421 16.45 -34.96 -15.44
C ILE A 421 15.01 -34.45 -15.32
N ASN A 422 14.08 -35.39 -15.48
CA ASN A 422 12.65 -35.28 -15.20
C ASN A 422 12.43 -35.20 -13.69
N LEU A 423 11.67 -34.20 -13.22
CA LEU A 423 11.12 -34.19 -11.86
C LEU A 423 9.61 -34.39 -11.93
N SER A 424 9.17 -35.61 -11.65
CA SER A 424 7.81 -35.88 -11.18
C SER A 424 7.95 -36.60 -9.84
N TYR A 425 7.46 -35.97 -8.77
CA TYR A 425 7.23 -36.67 -7.51
C TYR A 425 6.03 -36.06 -6.80
N THR A 426 4.95 -36.85 -6.77
CA THR A 426 3.78 -36.70 -5.93
C THR A 426 4.02 -37.44 -4.61
N PRO A 427 3.64 -36.87 -3.43
CA PRO A 427 3.77 -37.59 -2.17
C PRO A 427 2.54 -38.46 -1.93
N THR A 428 2.78 -39.74 -1.60
CA THR A 428 1.75 -40.65 -1.10
C THR A 428 1.95 -40.87 0.39
N ILE A 429 0.89 -40.65 1.17
CA ILE A 429 0.79 -40.88 2.61
C ILE A 429 0.43 -42.36 2.83
N SER A 430 1.07 -43.05 3.78
CA SER A 430 0.43 -44.05 4.69
C SER A 430 1.42 -44.64 5.71
N PRO A 431 0.93 -45.22 6.82
CA PRO A 431 1.51 -45.04 8.15
C PRO A 431 2.19 -46.28 8.73
N SER A 432 2.95 -46.11 9.82
CA SER A 432 3.30 -47.22 10.71
C SER A 432 3.48 -46.75 12.15
N SER A 433 2.72 -47.40 13.00
CA SER A 433 2.61 -47.31 14.45
C SER A 433 3.67 -48.18 15.14
N THR A 434 4.25 -47.69 16.25
CA THR A 434 4.60 -48.55 17.39
C THR A 434 4.49 -47.76 18.70
N ALA A 435 3.78 -48.35 19.65
CA ALA A 435 3.52 -47.84 20.99
C ALA A 435 4.68 -48.12 21.95
N ILE A 436 4.94 -47.20 22.89
CA ILE A 436 5.52 -47.52 24.20
C ILE A 436 4.79 -46.68 25.27
N ASN A 437 4.20 -47.40 26.24
CA ASN A 437 3.56 -46.91 27.45
C ASN A 437 4.56 -46.28 28.42
N SER A 438 4.22 -45.13 29.02
CA SER A 438 4.46 -44.90 30.45
C SER A 438 3.46 -43.89 31.00
N LYS A 439 2.66 -44.38 31.97
CA LYS A 439 1.80 -43.58 32.84
C LYS A 439 2.67 -42.75 33.77
N LEU A 440 2.39 -41.45 33.93
CA LEU A 440 2.52 -40.79 35.23
C LEU A 440 1.48 -39.67 35.37
N SER A 441 0.90 -39.63 36.56
CA SER A 441 -0.22 -38.85 37.07
C SER A 441 -0.03 -37.33 37.03
N GLY A 442 -1.08 -36.61 36.61
CA GLY A 442 -1.17 -35.15 36.70
C GLY A 442 -1.66 -34.65 38.08
N PRO A 443 -1.42 -33.38 38.43
CA PRO A 443 -2.13 -32.67 39.49
C PRO A 443 -3.33 -31.86 38.94
N PRO A 444 -4.33 -31.53 39.78
CA PRO A 444 -5.66 -31.11 39.33
C PRO A 444 -5.75 -29.64 38.87
N SER A 445 -6.74 -29.41 38.02
CA SER A 445 -7.20 -28.14 37.48
C SER A 445 -7.73 -27.18 38.54
N SER A 446 -7.30 -25.91 38.46
CA SER A 446 -7.88 -24.79 39.20
C SER A 446 -9.22 -24.34 38.58
N PRO A 447 -10.19 -23.87 39.39
CA PRO A 447 -11.50 -23.43 38.91
C PRO A 447 -11.46 -22.05 38.24
N PRO A 448 -12.41 -21.74 37.35
CA PRO A 448 -12.49 -20.44 36.67
C PRO A 448 -12.97 -19.32 37.62
N PRO A 449 -12.57 -18.05 37.39
CA PRO A 449 -13.06 -16.91 38.17
C PRO A 449 -14.52 -16.56 37.83
N PRO A 450 -15.26 -15.92 38.76
CA PRO A 450 -16.68 -15.60 38.58
C PRO A 450 -16.91 -14.49 37.54
N ALA A 451 -18.07 -14.58 36.87
CA ALA A 451 -18.51 -13.65 35.85
C ALA A 451 -18.68 -12.21 36.39
N SER A 452 -17.98 -11.25 35.79
CA SER A 452 -18.23 -9.82 36.00
C SER A 452 -19.57 -9.44 35.37
N GLN A 453 -20.44 -8.87 36.20
CA GLN A 453 -21.74 -8.34 35.81
C GLN A 453 -21.58 -7.25 34.74
N ALA A 454 -22.41 -7.32 33.69
CA ALA A 454 -22.47 -6.33 32.63
C ALA A 454 -23.04 -5.00 33.16
N ILE A 455 -22.27 -3.92 33.01
CA ILE A 455 -22.75 -2.55 33.20
C ILE A 455 -23.51 -2.16 31.91
N PRO A 456 -24.75 -1.60 31.99
CA PRO A 456 -25.47 -1.17 30.80
C PRO A 456 -24.77 0.04 30.14
N PRO A 457 -24.83 0.17 28.80
CA PRO A 457 -24.21 1.29 28.09
C PRO A 457 -24.89 2.63 28.44
N PRO A 458 -24.14 3.76 28.43
CA PRO A 458 -24.71 5.08 28.67
C PRO A 458 -25.66 5.50 27.52
N PRO A 459 -26.65 6.37 27.80
CA PRO A 459 -27.59 6.84 26.79
C PRO A 459 -26.90 7.71 25.71
N PRO A 460 -27.46 7.74 24.48
CA PRO A 460 -26.90 8.52 23.39
C PRO A 460 -27.01 10.05 23.64
N PRO A 461 -26.08 10.85 23.09
CA PRO A 461 -26.12 12.30 23.21
C PRO A 461 -27.31 12.91 22.44
N PRO A 462 -27.82 14.08 22.88
CA PRO A 462 -28.92 14.76 22.21
C PRO A 462 -28.53 15.26 20.80
N PRO A 463 -29.52 15.37 19.88
CA PRO A 463 -29.27 15.83 18.52
C PRO A 463 -28.82 17.31 18.49
N PRO A 464 -28.02 17.71 17.48
CA PRO A 464 -27.58 19.09 17.32
C PRO A 464 -28.75 20.02 16.97
N PRO A 465 -28.69 21.30 17.37
CA PRO A 465 -29.75 22.27 17.09
C PRO A 465 -29.88 22.56 15.59
N SER A 466 -31.13 22.74 15.15
CA SER A 466 -31.51 23.12 13.79
C SER A 466 -30.84 24.45 13.39
N PRO A 467 -30.38 24.61 12.13
CA PRO A 467 -29.89 25.89 11.64
C PRO A 467 -31.04 26.90 11.52
N PRO A 468 -30.77 28.20 11.74
CA PRO A 468 -31.80 29.24 11.64
C PRO A 468 -32.29 29.39 10.21
N SER A 469 -33.60 29.55 10.08
CA SER A 469 -34.33 29.86 8.86
C SER A 469 -33.87 31.21 8.27
N SER A 470 -33.23 31.16 7.11
CA SER A 470 -33.05 32.31 6.23
C SER A 470 -34.07 32.22 5.09
N ASP A 471 -35.02 33.15 5.08
CA ASP A 471 -35.90 33.45 3.95
C ASP A 471 -35.11 33.64 2.66
N GLY A 472 -35.54 32.96 1.60
CA GLY A 472 -34.91 33.01 0.28
C GLY A 472 -35.43 31.97 -0.69
N SER A 473 -36.75 31.74 -0.74
CA SER A 473 -37.40 30.85 -1.71
C SER A 473 -37.96 31.66 -2.88
N GLY A 474 -37.32 31.55 -4.06
CA GLY A 474 -37.86 32.11 -5.31
C GLY A 474 -37.25 31.50 -6.57
N ASP A 475 -35.92 31.36 -6.62
CA ASP A 475 -35.26 31.10 -7.91
C ASP A 475 -35.04 29.62 -8.26
N ARG A 476 -35.06 28.71 -7.28
CA ARG A 476 -34.70 27.30 -7.53
C ARG A 476 -35.84 26.48 -8.15
N SER A 477 -37.09 26.80 -7.82
CA SER A 477 -38.29 26.17 -8.39
C SER A 477 -38.49 26.57 -9.85
N VAL A 478 -38.27 27.85 -10.17
CA VAL A 478 -38.37 28.39 -11.55
C VAL A 478 -37.31 27.79 -12.48
N LEU A 479 -36.09 27.56 -11.96
CA LEU A 479 -35.01 26.94 -12.74
C LEU A 479 -35.31 25.46 -13.07
N LEU A 480 -35.92 24.73 -12.13
CA LEU A 480 -36.27 23.31 -12.32
C LEU A 480 -37.47 23.11 -13.25
N GLU A 481 -38.37 24.10 -13.33
CA GLU A 481 -39.51 24.09 -14.25
C GLU A 481 -39.08 24.35 -15.70
N ASN A 482 -38.14 25.28 -15.93
CA ASN A 482 -37.60 25.57 -17.26
C ASN A 482 -36.77 24.42 -17.86
N ILE A 483 -36.15 23.57 -17.02
CA ILE A 483 -35.37 22.39 -17.49
C ILE A 483 -36.31 21.26 -17.94
N ARG A 484 -37.51 21.15 -17.38
CA ARG A 484 -38.49 20.11 -17.75
C ARG A 484 -39.21 20.40 -19.07
N LEU A 485 -39.28 21.66 -19.49
CA LEU A 485 -40.07 22.09 -20.65
C LEU A 485 -39.31 22.11 -21.98
N GLY A 486 -38.03 21.73 -22.02
CA GLY A 486 -37.32 21.42 -23.26
C GLY A 486 -37.43 22.48 -24.36
N THR A 487 -37.11 23.74 -24.07
CA THR A 487 -37.12 24.81 -25.09
C THR A 487 -35.75 24.97 -25.74
N ALA A 488 -35.70 24.81 -27.07
CA ALA A 488 -34.52 25.02 -27.90
C ALA A 488 -33.91 26.42 -27.68
N LEU A 489 -32.62 26.46 -27.34
CA LEU A 489 -31.85 27.70 -27.20
C LEU A 489 -31.75 28.42 -28.56
N LYS A 490 -32.12 29.72 -28.60
CA LYS A 490 -31.95 30.56 -29.79
C LYS A 490 -30.47 30.67 -30.16
N LYS A 491 -30.18 30.58 -31.47
CA LYS A 491 -28.82 30.76 -32.01
C LYS A 491 -28.27 32.14 -31.66
N THR A 492 -27.11 32.17 -31.03
CA THR A 492 -26.30 33.37 -30.82
C THR A 492 -25.74 33.84 -32.17
N VAL A 493 -25.89 35.13 -32.49
CA VAL A 493 -25.26 35.76 -33.66
C VAL A 493 -23.80 36.07 -33.28
N THR A 494 -22.86 35.36 -33.89
CA THR A 494 -21.42 35.60 -33.72
C THR A 494 -20.97 36.66 -34.73
N ASN A 495 -20.44 37.79 -34.25
CA ASN A 495 -19.78 38.79 -35.09
C ASN A 495 -18.26 38.59 -34.97
N ASP A 496 -17.68 37.88 -35.94
CA ASP A 496 -16.24 37.65 -36.00
C ASP A 496 -15.56 38.72 -36.86
N ARG A 497 -14.56 39.39 -36.29
CA ARG A 497 -13.79 40.49 -36.91
C ARG A 497 -12.37 40.07 -37.29
N SER A 498 -12.10 38.78 -37.46
CA SER A 498 -10.80 38.31 -37.96
C SER A 498 -10.74 38.36 -39.50
N ALA A 499 -10.51 39.54 -40.06
CA ALA A 499 -9.94 39.65 -41.40
C ALA A 499 -8.49 40.17 -41.29
N PRO A 500 -7.51 39.55 -41.95
CA PRO A 500 -6.14 40.03 -41.93
C PRO A 500 -6.04 41.31 -42.76
N LYS A 501 -5.40 42.36 -42.22
CA LYS A 501 -4.99 43.51 -43.01
C LYS A 501 -3.79 43.08 -43.86
N ILE A 502 -3.92 43.29 -45.18
CA ILE A 502 -2.86 43.11 -46.19
C ILE A 502 -1.70 44.05 -45.91
#